data_AF-W4V5J0-F1
#
_entry.id   AF-W4V5J0-F1
#
_cell.length_a   1.000
_cell.length_b   1.000
_cell.length_c   1.000
_cell.angle_alpha   90.00
_cell.angle_beta   90.00
_cell.angle_gamma   90.00
#
_symmetry.space_group_name_H-M   'P 1'
#
loop_
_entity.id
_entity.type
_entity.pdbx_description
1 polymer ?
#
loop_
_entity_poly.entity_id
_entity_poly.type
_entity_poly.pdbx_seq_one_letter_code
_entity_poly.pdbx_strand_id
1 'polypeptide(L)' 'MDIQANIYCEKDSHKGILIGKGGKMLKNIGSLSRAEIERLFATKVFLELWVKVKPDWRNNEFMLKMLGYKK' A
#
# COMPACT_ATOMS: atom_id res chain seq x y z
N MET A 1 14.46 -7.21 -8.22
CA MET A 1 13.86 -7.46 -6.89
C MET A 1 12.37 -7.25 -7.00
N ASP A 2 11.59 -8.22 -6.54
CA ASP A 2 10.14 -8.23 -6.70
C ASP A 2 9.50 -8.05 -5.32
N ILE A 3 8.66 -7.02 -5.19
CA ILE A 3 8.00 -6.67 -3.93
C ILE A 3 6.50 -6.64 -4.17
N GLN A 4 5.76 -7.39 -3.35
CA GLN A 4 4.31 -7.34 -3.29
C GLN A 4 3.89 -6.68 -1.97
N ALA A 5 3.01 -5.69 -2.04
CA ALA A 5 2.51 -5.01 -0.85
C ALA A 5 0.99 -4.77 -0.90
N ASN A 6 0.37 -4.84 0.28
CA ASN A 6 -1.05 -4.52 0.46
C ASN A 6 -1.20 -3.14 1.08
N ILE A 7 -2.05 -2.31 0.49
CA ILE A 7 -2.50 -1.03 1.04
C ILE A 7 -3.88 -1.26 1.65
N TYR A 8 -3.99 -1.10 2.97
CA TYR A 8 -5.26 -1.29 3.68
C TYR A 8 -6.01 0.03 3.85
N CYS A 9 -7.32 -0.02 3.68
CA CYS A 9 -8.24 1.08 3.98
C CYS A 9 -9.50 0.56 4.67
N GLU A 10 -10.22 1.43 5.38
CA GLU A 10 -11.37 1.01 6.19
C GLU A 10 -12.69 0.90 5.43
N LYS A 11 -12.84 1.64 4.33
CA LYS A 11 -14.10 1.78 3.60
C LYS A 11 -13.87 1.65 2.10
N ASP A 12 -14.85 1.12 1.37
CA ASP A 12 -14.82 1.02 -0.09
C ASP A 12 -14.71 2.37 -0.78
N SER A 13 -15.28 3.43 -0.19
CA SER A 13 -15.11 4.81 -0.70
C SER A 13 -13.63 5.22 -0.72
N HIS A 14 -12.86 4.87 0.31
CA HIS A 14 -11.42 5.13 0.37
C HIS A 14 -10.65 4.30 -0.66
N LYS A 15 -11.06 3.04 -0.89
CA LYS A 15 -10.48 2.21 -1.96
C LYS A 15 -10.61 2.90 -3.32
N GLY A 16 -11.77 3.48 -3.62
CA GLY A 16 -11.98 4.26 -4.85
C GLY A 16 -11.02 5.45 -4.98
N ILE A 17 -10.81 6.20 -3.88
CA ILE A 17 -9.87 7.33 -3.84
C ILE A 17 -8.42 6.88 -4.06
N LEU A 18 -7.99 5.81 -3.39
CA LEU A 18 -6.63 5.28 -3.47
C LEU A 18 -6.30 4.72 -4.86
N ILE A 19 -7.26 4.05 -5.50
CA ILE A 19 -7.10 3.56 -6.88
C ILE A 19 -7.10 4.75 -7.85
N GLY A 20 -8.05 5.67 -7.67
CA GLY A 20 -8.27 6.79 -8.57
C GLY A 20 -8.86 6.37 -9.92
N LYS A 21 -9.28 7.34 -10.73
CA LYS A 21 -9.87 7.09 -12.06
C LYS A 21 -8.89 6.31 -12.94
N GLY A 22 -9.28 5.10 -13.35
CA GLY A 22 -8.45 4.21 -14.17
C GLY A 22 -7.14 3.78 -13.51
N GLY A 23 -7.06 3.76 -12.17
CA GLY A 23 -5.84 3.37 -11.46
C GLY A 23 -4.75 4.45 -11.41
N LYS A 24 -5.03 5.69 -11.86
CA LYS A 24 -4.03 6.75 -11.98
C LYS A 24 -3.39 7.13 -10.64
N MET A 25 -4.17 7.11 -9.55
CA MET A 25 -3.65 7.45 -8.22
C MET A 25 -2.75 6.33 -7.69
N LEU A 26 -3.17 5.06 -7.80
CA LEU A 26 -2.36 3.92 -7.41
C LEU A 26 -1.06 3.83 -8.20
N LYS A 27 -1.11 4.12 -9.51
CA LYS A 27 0.09 4.20 -10.36
C LYS A 27 1.05 5.29 -9.89
N ASN A 28 0.53 6.45 -9.48
CA ASN A 28 1.35 7.54 -8.97
C ASN A 28 2.05 7.14 -7.65
N ILE A 29 1.28 6.58 -6.70
CA ILE A 29 1.81 6.05 -5.43
C ILE A 29 2.92 5.01 -5.71
N GLY A 30 2.64 4.03 -6.57
CA GLY A 30 3.62 2.99 -6.93
C GLY A 30 4.87 3.55 -7.61
N SER A 31 4.73 4.54 -8.50
CA SER A 31 5.86 5.16 -9.20
C SER A 31 6.78 5.90 -8.24
N LEU A 32 6.22 6.70 -7.33
CA LEU A 32 6.96 7.46 -6.33
C LEU A 32 7.65 6.53 -5.32
N SER A 33 6.92 5.57 -4.76
CA SER A 33 7.48 4.60 -3.81
C SER A 33 8.58 3.75 -4.45
N ARG A 34 8.37 3.27 -5.68
CA ARG A 34 9.38 2.47 -6.40
C ARG A 34 10.66 3.27 -6.61
N ALA A 35 10.59 4.54 -6.99
CA ALA A 35 11.77 5.37 -7.20
C ALA A 35 12.61 5.50 -5.92
N GLU A 36 11.97 5.71 -4.77
CA GLU A 36 12.65 5.80 -3.48
C GLU A 36 13.26 4.45 -3.05
N ILE A 37 12.55 3.35 -3.26
CA ILE A 37 13.07 2.00 -2.96
C ILE A 37 14.27 1.67 -3.86
N GLU A 38 14.16 1.92 -5.18
CA GLU A 38 15.29 1.69 -6.11
C GLU A 38 16.52 2.52 -5.72
N ARG A 39 16.32 3.74 -5.22
CA ARG A 39 17.39 4.60 -4.71
C ARG A 39 18.04 4.04 -3.44
N LEU A 40 17.24 3.53 -2.52
CA LEU A 40 17.74 2.98 -1.25
C LEU A 40 18.52 1.67 -1.45
N PHE A 41 18.05 0.80 -2.35
CA PHE A 41 18.65 -0.52 -2.59
C PHE A 41 19.58 -0.58 -3.80
N ALA A 42 19.77 0.54 -4.51
CA ALA A 42 20.58 0.66 -5.73
C ALA A 42 20.30 -0.44 -6.78
N THR A 43 19.06 -0.94 -6.84
CA THR A 43 18.66 -2.10 -7.64
C THR A 43 17.29 -1.85 -8.26
N LYS A 44 17.02 -2.43 -9.43
CA LYS A 44 15.69 -2.36 -10.06
C LYS A 44 14.63 -3.15 -9.29
N VAL A 45 13.48 -2.52 -9.12
CA VAL A 45 12.37 -3.05 -8.31
C VAL A 45 11.10 -3.15 -9.14
N PHE A 46 10.48 -4.32 -9.13
CA PHE A 46 9.09 -4.47 -9.53
C PHE A 46 8.22 -4.39 -8.28
N LEU A 47 7.37 -3.35 -8.20
CA LEU A 47 6.50 -3.11 -7.06
C LEU A 47 5.05 -3.36 -7.45
N GLU A 48 4.47 -4.44 -6.93
CA GLU A 48 3.06 -4.78 -7.12
C GLU A 48 2.25 -4.38 -5.88
N LEU A 49 1.22 -3.55 -6.09
CA LEU A 49 0.42 -2.96 -5.01
C LEU A 49 -1.04 -3.39 -5.12
N TRP A 50 -1.60 -3.83 -3.99
CA TRP A 50 -3.01 -4.25 -3.89
C TRP A 50 -3.75 -3.41 -2.84
N VAL A 51 -4.86 -2.78 -3.24
CA VAL A 51 -5.71 -2.05 -2.28
C VAL A 51 -6.79 -2.97 -1.71
N LYS A 52 -6.75 -3.20 -0.39
CA LYS A 52 -7.68 -4.05 0.35
C LYS A 52 -8.51 -3.23 1.33
N VAL A 53 -9.80 -3.55 1.42
CA VAL A 53 -10.70 -2.97 2.43
C VAL A 53 -10.72 -3.91 3.63
N LYS A 54 -10.43 -3.35 4.80
CA LYS A 54 -10.51 -4.02 6.09
C LYS A 54 -11.25 -3.10 7.06
N PRO A 55 -12.57 -3.31 7.26
CA PRO A 55 -13.34 -2.49 8.18
C PRO A 55 -12.72 -2.51 9.59
N ASP A 56 -12.68 -1.35 10.23
CA ASP A 56 -12.26 -1.17 11.63
C ASP A 56 -10.86 -1.72 11.96
N TRP A 57 -9.95 -1.79 10.98
CA TRP A 57 -8.62 -2.37 11.20
C TRP A 57 -7.79 -1.59 12.23
N ARG A 58 -8.07 -0.28 12.40
CA ARG A 58 -7.38 0.57 13.37
C ARG A 58 -7.69 0.21 14.82
N ASN A 59 -8.84 -0.42 15.08
CA ASN A 59 -9.22 -0.89 16.42
C ASN A 59 -8.92 -2.38 16.62
N ASN A 60 -8.47 -3.08 15.57
CA ASN A 60 -8.12 -4.48 15.65
C ASN A 60 -6.67 -4.65 16.12
N GLU A 61 -6.47 -5.11 17.36
CA GLU A 61 -5.14 -5.26 17.96
C GLU A 61 -4.22 -6.19 17.17
N PHE A 62 -4.76 -7.28 16.61
CA PHE A 62 -4.01 -8.20 15.78
C PHE A 62 -3.49 -7.51 14.50
N MET A 63 -4.33 -6.73 13.84
CA MET A 63 -3.95 -5.94 12.66
C MET A 63 -2.90 -4.88 13.00
N LEU A 64 -3.08 -4.16 14.12
CA LEU A 64 -2.10 -3.16 14.56
C LEU A 64 -0.73 -3.79 14.82
N LYS A 65 -0.69 -4.97 15.44
CA LYS A 65 0.56 -5.72 15.66
C LYS A 65 1.18 -6.18 14.33
N MET A 66 0.37 -6.74 13.42
CA MET A 66 0.84 -7.23 12.12
C MET A 66 1.36 -6.10 11.21
N LEU A 67 0.75 -4.91 11.27
CA LEU A 67 1.18 -3.73 10.54
C LEU A 67 2.34 -2.97 11.21
N GLY A 68 2.80 -3.41 12.39
CA GLY A 68 3.92 -2.82 13.11
C GLY A 68 3.60 -1.53 13.89
N TYR A 69 2.32 -1.21 14.11
CA TYR A 69 1.89 -0.05 14.90
C TYR A 69 1.90 -0.30 16.42
N LYS A 70 1.85 -1.56 16.85
CA LYS A 70 2.06 -1.97 18.25
C LYS A 70 3.25 -2.93 18.31
N LYS A 71 4.22 -2.64 19.19
CA LYS A 71 5.36 -3.51 19.50
C LYS A 71 4.96 -4.58 20.52
#